data_AF-A0A9P6X7K9-F1
#
_entry.id   AF-A0A9P6X7K9-F1
#
_cell.length_a   1.000
_cell.length_b   1.000
_cell.length_c   1.000
_cell.angle_alpha   90.00
_cell.angle_beta   90.00
_cell.angle_gamma   90.00
#
_symmetry.space_group_name_H-M   'P 1'
#
loop_
_entity.id
_entity.type
_entity.pdbx_description
1 polymer ?
#
loop_
_entity_poly.entity_id
_entity_poly.type
_entity_poly.pdbx_seq_one_letter_code
_entity_poly.pdbx_strand_id
1 'polypeptide(L)'
;MPGPPSPTHSFVSSFSWMAEKTSSELIPMLKNAYHTLKDKEKDLLLAAELGKSLLEHNLQLKSSYDSLLQKATTPPISPSSSTSSKLTDKDDMRFIPSHTACEAMIDVLEKKNAELTRKIELTVKAQEQLKNPKKIKRLKDEICFLKSQLDIASTKIQELQDMRSRQKHRKVRQEPEKEEDWIETLYETLDRKREEKESVHRSKLELESKLAVTLKDLCELKRQYESFQFTLQDFEQLQMAYERQRAHVEELKGSLEEHRVIVQRLNGEHDSMPFVHNVSLLSELEFHWLKSPSLILSKVTGLDQQVIDEAFDFMNQIEASSQSASSYSHRASSQSASSYLSSAHFSVLSSPEDSYPTLDLYPHLPTSPCFLELEPLNFIERLKNHIQKLFNLVWKWCRFSMVLTTVLVISAWQGP
;
A
#
# COMPACT_ATOMS: atom_id res chain seq x y z
N MET A 1 -51.11 -9.05 -37.02
CA MET A 1 -50.90 -9.00 -35.56
C MET A 1 -50.53 -7.58 -35.20
N PRO A 2 -51.46 -6.78 -34.62
CA PRO A 2 -51.21 -5.38 -34.28
C PRO A 2 -50.22 -5.32 -33.11
N GLY A 3 -49.10 -4.62 -33.30
CA GLY A 3 -48.10 -4.41 -32.27
C GLY A 3 -48.59 -3.45 -31.18
N PRO A 4 -48.07 -3.57 -29.94
CA PRO A 4 -48.49 -2.73 -28.83
C PRO A 4 -48.15 -1.25 -29.10
N PRO A 5 -49.08 -0.31 -28.82
CA PRO A 5 -48.86 1.11 -29.04
C PRO A 5 -47.76 1.62 -28.11
N SER A 6 -46.79 2.34 -28.68
CA SER A 6 -45.67 2.93 -27.96
C SER A 6 -46.15 4.03 -26.99
N PRO A 7 -45.62 4.08 -25.76
CA PRO A 7 -46.00 5.08 -24.76
C PRO A 7 -45.19 6.37 -24.97
N THR A 8 -45.73 7.33 -25.73
CA THR A 8 -45.01 8.60 -26.00
C THR A 8 -45.73 9.87 -25.59
N HIS A 9 -46.92 9.82 -24.97
CA HIS A 9 -47.68 11.04 -24.68
C HIS A 9 -48.37 11.00 -23.30
N SER A 10 -47.70 11.46 -22.24
CA SER A 10 -48.38 11.86 -20.97
C SER A 10 -47.51 12.56 -19.91
N PHE A 11 -46.29 13.06 -20.22
CA PHE A 11 -45.48 13.74 -19.19
C PHE A 11 -45.96 15.17 -18.84
N VAL A 12 -46.72 15.82 -19.70
CA VAL A 12 -47.10 17.24 -19.51
C VAL A 12 -48.35 17.43 -18.63
N SER A 13 -49.18 16.40 -18.43
CA SER A 13 -50.38 16.48 -17.58
C SER A 13 -50.11 16.24 -16.09
N SER A 14 -48.91 15.76 -15.72
CA SER A 14 -48.55 15.42 -14.34
C SER A 14 -48.13 16.62 -13.47
N PHE A 15 -48.20 17.85 -13.96
CA PHE A 15 -47.92 19.03 -13.13
C PHE A 15 -49.18 19.69 -12.58
N SER A 16 -50.37 19.40 -13.14
CA SER A 16 -51.63 20.03 -12.72
C SER A 16 -52.03 19.68 -11.28
N TRP A 17 -51.72 18.47 -10.81
CA TRP A 17 -52.04 18.04 -9.43
C TRP A 17 -51.11 18.65 -8.36
N MET A 18 -49.96 19.18 -8.76
CA MET A 18 -49.04 19.85 -7.82
C MET A 18 -49.40 21.32 -7.59
N ALA A 19 -50.18 21.93 -8.48
CA ALA A 19 -50.58 23.34 -8.37
C ALA A 19 -51.68 23.58 -7.31
N GLU A 20 -52.50 22.57 -7.00
CA GLU A 20 -53.55 22.66 -5.97
C GLU A 20 -53.05 22.37 -4.55
N LYS A 21 -51.82 21.87 -4.38
CA LYS A 21 -51.29 21.54 -3.05
C LYS A 21 -50.76 22.79 -2.34
N THR A 22 -51.18 22.95 -1.08
CA THR A 22 -50.64 24.00 -0.21
C THR A 22 -49.16 23.75 0.11
N SER A 23 -48.40 24.83 0.37
CA SER A 23 -46.96 24.73 0.65
C SER A 23 -46.63 23.81 1.84
N SER A 24 -47.54 23.71 2.83
CA SER A 24 -47.42 22.80 3.97
C SER A 24 -47.50 21.32 3.60
N GLU A 25 -48.20 20.96 2.53
CA GLU A 25 -48.24 19.58 2.01
C GLU A 25 -47.13 19.31 0.99
N LEU A 26 -46.72 20.35 0.24
CA LEU A 26 -45.67 20.23 -0.76
C LEU A 26 -44.30 19.93 -0.12
N ILE A 27 -43.98 20.58 1.00
CA ILE A 27 -42.70 20.40 1.70
C ILE A 27 -42.43 18.93 2.13
N PRO A 28 -43.33 18.23 2.85
CA PRO A 28 -43.09 16.82 3.21
C PRO A 28 -43.05 15.91 1.99
N MET A 29 -43.84 16.22 0.95
CA MET A 29 -43.83 15.45 -0.30
C MET A 29 -42.50 15.60 -1.05
N LEU A 30 -41.94 16.82 -1.09
CA LEU A 30 -40.62 17.09 -1.68
C LEU A 30 -39.50 16.40 -0.88
N LYS A 31 -39.59 16.43 0.45
CA LYS A 31 -38.64 15.73 1.32
C LYS A 31 -38.69 14.21 1.09
N ASN A 32 -39.89 13.64 0.95
CA ASN A 32 -40.06 12.22 0.67
C ASN A 32 -39.53 11.85 -0.72
N ALA A 33 -39.83 12.66 -1.74
CA ALA A 33 -39.29 12.49 -3.09
C ALA A 33 -37.76 12.56 -3.10
N TYR A 34 -37.16 13.50 -2.36
CA TYR A 34 -35.71 13.60 -2.24
C TYR A 34 -35.10 12.40 -1.51
N HIS A 35 -35.75 11.88 -0.47
CA HIS A 35 -35.30 10.69 0.24
C HIS A 35 -35.36 9.45 -0.68
N THR A 36 -36.47 9.29 -1.40
CA THR A 36 -36.65 8.22 -2.38
C THR A 36 -35.59 8.30 -3.49
N LEU A 37 -35.32 9.51 -3.99
CA LEU A 37 -34.29 9.74 -5.01
C LEU A 37 -32.89 9.37 -4.49
N LYS A 38 -32.57 9.75 -3.25
CA LYS A 38 -31.30 9.44 -2.61
C LYS A 38 -31.13 7.94 -2.34
N ASP A 39 -32.19 7.23 -2.00
CA ASP A 39 -32.13 5.77 -1.81
C ASP A 39 -31.98 5.06 -3.16
N LYS A 40 -32.65 5.52 -4.22
CA LYS A 40 -32.42 5.02 -5.59
C LYS A 40 -31.01 5.28 -6.11
N GLU A 41 -30.40 6.40 -5.74
CA GLU A 41 -29.00 6.69 -6.05
C GLU A 41 -28.04 5.70 -5.38
N LYS A 42 -28.28 5.35 -4.11
CA LYS A 42 -27.51 4.32 -3.41
C LYS A 42 -27.68 2.94 -4.05
N ASP A 43 -28.91 2.58 -4.42
CA ASP A 43 -29.21 1.31 -5.09
C ASP A 43 -28.48 1.22 -6.44
N LEU A 44 -28.44 2.32 -7.20
CA LEU A 44 -27.70 2.42 -8.46
C LEU A 44 -26.19 2.27 -8.26
N LEU A 45 -25.63 2.91 -7.24
CA LEU A 45 -24.22 2.76 -6.88
C LEU A 45 -23.88 1.30 -6.51
N LEU A 46 -24.72 0.66 -5.69
CA LEU A 46 -24.54 -0.74 -5.31
C LEU A 46 -24.63 -1.67 -6.52
N ALA A 47 -25.59 -1.43 -7.42
CA ALA A 47 -25.72 -2.19 -8.66
C ALA A 47 -24.50 -2.01 -9.57
N ALA A 48 -23.94 -0.80 -9.66
CA ALA A 48 -22.71 -0.54 -10.41
C ALA A 48 -21.49 -1.25 -9.79
N GLU A 49 -21.38 -1.28 -8.47
CA GLU A 49 -20.32 -1.97 -7.75
C GLU A 49 -20.41 -3.50 -7.93
N LEU A 50 -21.62 -4.07 -7.82
CA LEU A 50 -21.88 -5.48 -8.14
C LEU A 50 -21.55 -5.80 -9.60
N GLY A 51 -21.94 -4.93 -10.54
CA GLY A 51 -21.62 -5.06 -11.95
C GLY A 51 -20.11 -5.06 -12.22
N LYS A 52 -19.36 -4.16 -11.56
CA LYS A 52 -17.89 -4.12 -11.62
C LYS A 52 -17.27 -5.41 -11.08
N SER A 53 -17.73 -5.90 -9.93
CA SER A 53 -17.22 -7.14 -9.32
C SER A 53 -17.48 -8.37 -10.21
N LEU A 54 -18.66 -8.45 -10.82
CA LEU A 54 -19.01 -9.50 -11.79
C LEU A 54 -18.12 -9.45 -13.04
N LEU A 55 -17.81 -8.26 -13.53
CA LEU A 55 -16.92 -8.07 -14.68
C LEU A 55 -15.49 -8.52 -14.36
N GLU A 56 -14.98 -8.14 -13.19
CA GLU A 56 -13.64 -8.52 -12.70
C GLU A 56 -13.51 -10.04 -12.55
N HIS A 57 -14.52 -10.70 -11.97
CA HIS A 57 -14.52 -12.16 -11.83
C HIS A 57 -14.61 -12.88 -13.19
N ASN A 58 -15.41 -12.37 -14.13
CA ASN A 58 -15.43 -12.92 -15.50
C ASN A 58 -14.08 -12.75 -16.21
N LEU A 59 -13.40 -11.63 -16.00
CA LEU A 59 -12.08 -11.39 -16.58
C LEU A 59 -11.03 -12.34 -15.98
N GLN A 60 -11.10 -12.61 -14.68
CA GLN A 60 -10.25 -13.60 -14.00
C GLN A 60 -10.52 -15.04 -14.45
N LEU A 61 -11.79 -15.39 -14.66
CA LEU A 61 -12.18 -16.69 -15.22
C LEU A 61 -11.62 -16.85 -16.64
N LYS A 62 -11.73 -15.80 -17.46
CA LYS A 62 -11.18 -15.80 -18.82
C LYS A 62 -9.65 -15.97 -18.82
N SER A 63 -8.92 -15.22 -18.00
CA SER A 63 -7.46 -15.37 -17.92
C SER A 63 -7.04 -16.77 -17.42
N SER A 64 -7.81 -17.36 -16.50
CA SER A 64 -7.61 -18.73 -16.04
C SER A 64 -7.84 -19.75 -17.16
N TYR A 65 -8.90 -19.55 -17.96
CA TYR A 65 -9.20 -20.39 -19.13
C TYR A 65 -8.12 -20.25 -20.21
N ASP A 66 -7.69 -19.04 -20.53
CA ASP A 66 -6.61 -18.78 -21.48
C ASP A 66 -5.29 -19.43 -21.02
N SER A 67 -5.01 -19.42 -19.71
CA SER A 67 -3.84 -20.10 -19.12
C SER A 67 -3.92 -21.63 -19.27
N LEU A 68 -5.12 -22.22 -19.16
CA LEU A 68 -5.34 -23.65 -19.38
C LEU A 68 -5.20 -24.01 -20.86
N LEU A 69 -5.74 -23.18 -21.74
CA LEU A 69 -5.56 -23.33 -23.19
C LEU A 69 -4.09 -23.24 -23.59
N GLN A 70 -3.33 -22.28 -23.06
CA GLN A 70 -1.89 -22.19 -23.32
C GLN A 70 -1.16 -23.47 -22.90
N LYS A 71 -1.46 -24.00 -21.70
CA LYS A 71 -0.90 -25.27 -21.24
C LYS A 71 -1.27 -26.46 -22.12
N ALA A 72 -2.49 -26.49 -22.65
CA ALA A 72 -2.94 -27.54 -23.57
C ALA A 72 -2.36 -27.38 -24.98
N THR A 73 -2.02 -26.16 -25.40
CA THR A 73 -1.55 -25.84 -26.76
C THR A 73 -0.03 -25.93 -26.88
N THR A 74 0.74 -25.87 -25.80
CA THR A 74 2.15 -26.28 -25.80
C THR A 74 2.24 -27.80 -25.97
N PRO A 75 2.61 -28.33 -27.15
CA PRO A 75 2.84 -29.76 -27.29
C PRO A 75 3.93 -30.16 -26.29
N PRO A 76 3.80 -31.31 -25.61
CA PRO A 76 4.84 -31.79 -24.72
C PRO A 76 6.12 -31.88 -25.53
N ILE A 77 7.13 -31.09 -25.15
CA ILE A 77 8.49 -31.23 -25.64
C ILE A 77 8.96 -32.58 -25.12
N SER A 78 8.70 -33.63 -25.89
CA SER A 78 9.30 -34.94 -25.68
C SER A 78 10.81 -34.74 -25.71
N PRO A 79 11.55 -35.12 -24.65
CA PRO A 79 13.00 -35.16 -24.73
C PRO A 79 13.37 -36.14 -25.84
N SER A 80 14.11 -35.63 -26.82
CA SER A 80 14.62 -36.34 -27.97
C SER A 80 15.44 -37.58 -27.56
N SER A 81 14.80 -38.74 -27.48
CA SER A 81 15.48 -40.03 -27.59
C SER A 81 15.66 -40.34 -29.07
N SER A 82 16.82 -39.93 -29.59
CA SER A 82 17.34 -40.44 -30.84
C SER A 82 17.75 -41.89 -30.63
N THR A 83 17.01 -42.84 -31.22
CA THR A 83 17.57 -44.08 -31.82
C THR A 83 16.47 -44.87 -32.53
N SER A 84 16.41 -44.65 -33.85
CA SER A 84 16.17 -45.64 -34.90
C SER A 84 15.68 -47.04 -34.48
N SER A 85 14.44 -47.39 -34.82
CA SER A 85 14.15 -48.66 -35.49
C SER A 85 12.84 -48.62 -36.28
N LYS A 86 12.92 -49.28 -37.43
CA LYS A 86 11.99 -49.30 -38.55
C LYS A 86 10.82 -50.26 -38.29
N LEU A 87 9.63 -49.84 -38.74
CA LEU A 87 8.55 -50.65 -39.37
C LEU A 87 7.95 -51.82 -38.58
N THR A 88 6.68 -51.69 -38.21
CA THR A 88 5.49 -52.42 -38.76
C THR A 88 4.29 -52.01 -37.89
N ASP A 89 3.38 -51.20 -38.42
CA ASP A 89 2.08 -51.59 -38.99
C ASP A 89 1.16 -52.34 -38.00
N LYS A 90 0.03 -51.67 -37.69
CA LYS A 90 -1.20 -52.20 -37.07
C LYS A 90 -1.07 -52.73 -35.64
N ASP A 91 -1.07 -51.80 -34.69
CA ASP A 91 -1.91 -52.02 -33.52
C ASP A 91 -2.36 -50.68 -32.95
N ASP A 92 -3.66 -50.42 -33.09
CA ASP A 92 -4.41 -49.31 -32.50
C ASP A 92 -4.54 -49.56 -30.98
N MET A 93 -3.39 -49.70 -30.33
CA MET A 93 -3.27 -49.86 -28.89
C MET A 93 -3.39 -48.46 -28.30
N ARG A 94 -4.65 -48.08 -28.04
CA ARG A 94 -5.02 -46.96 -27.18
C ARG A 94 -4.00 -46.89 -26.06
N PHE A 95 -3.21 -45.84 -26.04
CA PHE A 95 -2.34 -45.50 -24.93
C PHE A 95 -3.24 -45.27 -23.72
N ILE A 96 -3.55 -46.35 -23.00
CA ILE A 96 -4.03 -46.28 -21.63
C ILE A 96 -2.81 -45.72 -20.90
N PRO A 97 -2.87 -44.48 -20.39
CA PRO A 97 -1.80 -43.96 -19.54
C PRO A 97 -1.49 -45.04 -18.50
N SER A 98 -0.21 -45.37 -18.32
CA SER A 98 0.19 -46.42 -17.39
C SER A 98 -0.54 -46.21 -16.07
N HIS A 99 -1.04 -47.30 -15.45
CA HIS A 99 -1.80 -47.23 -14.20
C HIS A 99 -1.13 -46.30 -13.17
N THR A 100 0.20 -46.34 -13.11
CA THR A 100 1.06 -45.49 -12.28
C THR A 100 0.92 -43.99 -12.58
N ALA A 101 0.78 -43.59 -13.85
CA ALA A 101 0.57 -42.18 -14.23
C ALA A 101 -0.85 -41.71 -13.85
N CYS A 102 -1.86 -42.57 -14.00
CA CYS A 102 -3.21 -42.29 -13.52
C CYS A 102 -3.24 -42.13 -11.99
N GLU A 103 -2.57 -43.01 -11.26
CA GLU A 103 -2.49 -43.00 -9.80
C GLU A 103 -1.76 -41.74 -9.28
N ALA A 104 -0.63 -41.37 -9.88
CA ALA A 104 0.05 -40.12 -9.56
C ALA A 104 -0.81 -38.87 -9.85
N MET A 105 -1.61 -38.89 -10.91
CA MET A 105 -2.54 -37.81 -11.22
C MET A 105 -3.69 -37.73 -10.21
N ILE A 106 -4.22 -38.88 -9.77
CA ILE A 106 -5.23 -38.96 -8.72
C ILE A 106 -4.67 -38.37 -7.42
N ASP A 107 -3.46 -38.75 -7.00
CA ASP A 107 -2.80 -38.21 -5.80
C ASP A 107 -2.63 -36.67 -5.87
N VAL A 108 -2.24 -36.14 -7.03
CA VAL A 108 -2.11 -34.68 -7.23
C VAL A 108 -3.46 -34.00 -7.14
N LEU A 109 -4.51 -34.59 -7.73
CA LEU A 109 -5.88 -34.06 -7.67
C LEU A 109 -6.45 -34.13 -6.26
N GLU A 110 -6.22 -35.21 -5.52
CA GLU A 110 -6.64 -35.35 -4.13
C GLU A 110 -5.95 -34.33 -3.22
N LYS A 111 -4.63 -34.15 -3.39
CA LYS A 111 -3.86 -33.13 -2.67
C LYS A 111 -4.35 -31.72 -2.98
N LYS A 112 -4.65 -31.42 -4.24
CA LYS A 112 -5.24 -30.14 -4.68
C LYS A 112 -6.63 -29.92 -4.11
N ASN A 113 -7.46 -30.96 -4.06
CA ASN A 113 -8.81 -30.87 -3.52
C ASN A 113 -8.80 -30.64 -2.01
N ALA A 114 -7.88 -31.31 -1.28
CA ALA A 114 -7.64 -31.06 0.14
C ALA A 114 -7.14 -29.62 0.40
N GLU A 115 -6.23 -29.11 -0.44
CA GLU A 115 -5.76 -27.71 -0.36
C GLU A 115 -6.89 -26.70 -0.59
N LEU A 116 -7.72 -26.92 -1.61
CA LEU A 116 -8.87 -26.07 -1.92
C LEU A 116 -9.89 -26.08 -0.78
N THR A 117 -10.18 -27.25 -0.22
CA THR A 117 -11.09 -27.40 0.93
C THR A 117 -10.57 -26.61 2.13
N ARG A 118 -9.26 -26.71 2.44
CA ARG A 118 -8.62 -25.92 3.50
C ARG A 118 -8.70 -24.41 3.23
N LYS A 119 -8.51 -23.97 1.99
CA LYS A 119 -8.66 -22.55 1.61
C LYS A 119 -10.10 -22.06 1.81
N ILE A 120 -11.09 -22.86 1.40
CA ILE A 120 -12.51 -22.53 1.62
C ILE A 120 -12.79 -22.41 3.11
N GLU A 121 -12.38 -23.36 3.94
CA GLU A 121 -12.56 -23.30 5.40
C GLU A 121 -11.91 -22.05 6.02
N LEU A 122 -10.69 -21.70 5.61
CA LEU A 122 -10.02 -20.49 6.09
C LEU A 122 -10.77 -19.21 5.69
N THR A 123 -11.26 -19.12 4.45
CA THR A 123 -12.03 -17.95 3.99
C THR A 123 -13.39 -17.85 4.70
N VAL A 124 -14.08 -18.97 4.93
CA VAL A 124 -15.33 -19.02 5.69
C VAL A 124 -15.09 -18.59 7.14
N LYS A 125 -14.04 -19.08 7.78
CA LYS A 125 -13.68 -18.70 9.15
C LYS A 125 -13.31 -17.23 9.27
N ALA A 126 -12.57 -16.69 8.29
CA ALA A 126 -12.27 -15.25 8.22
C ALA A 126 -13.55 -14.42 8.03
N GLN A 127 -14.48 -14.88 7.20
CA GLN A 127 -15.78 -14.25 7.01
C GLN A 127 -16.63 -14.27 8.29
N GLU A 128 -16.63 -15.37 9.04
CA GLU A 128 -17.31 -15.45 10.35
C GLU A 128 -16.69 -14.50 11.38
N GLN A 129 -15.37 -14.35 11.40
CA GLN A 129 -14.70 -13.37 12.25
C GLN A 129 -15.04 -11.92 11.85
N LEU A 130 -15.22 -11.64 10.55
CA LEU A 130 -15.68 -10.33 10.08
C LEU A 130 -17.14 -10.07 10.47
N LYS A 131 -17.98 -11.11 10.50
CA LYS A 131 -19.34 -11.09 11.05
C LYS A 131 -19.33 -11.04 12.57
N ASN A 132 -18.45 -10.24 13.17
CA ASN A 132 -18.30 -10.10 14.61
C ASN A 132 -19.63 -9.57 15.21
N PRO A 133 -20.48 -10.44 15.80
CA PRO A 133 -21.85 -10.06 16.16
C PRO A 133 -21.83 -9.04 17.30
N LYS A 134 -20.74 -9.02 18.08
CA LYS A 134 -20.47 -8.03 19.13
C LYS A 134 -20.31 -6.63 18.56
N LYS A 135 -19.60 -6.45 17.44
CA LYS A 135 -19.43 -5.14 16.80
C LYS A 135 -20.75 -4.67 16.21
N ILE A 136 -21.49 -5.56 15.57
CA ILE A 136 -22.84 -5.27 15.06
C ILE A 136 -23.78 -4.87 16.19
N LYS A 137 -23.76 -5.58 17.33
CA LYS A 137 -24.57 -5.24 18.50
C LYS A 137 -24.20 -3.87 19.08
N ARG A 138 -22.90 -3.57 19.25
CA ARG A 138 -22.44 -2.24 19.71
C ARG A 138 -22.90 -1.12 18.78
N LEU A 139 -22.75 -1.30 17.46
CA LEU A 139 -23.21 -0.32 16.48
C LEU A 139 -24.74 -0.14 16.52
N LYS A 140 -25.50 -1.23 16.73
CA LYS A 140 -26.96 -1.14 16.92
C LYS A 140 -27.33 -0.37 18.19
N ASP A 141 -26.65 -0.65 19.30
CA ASP A 141 -26.88 0.03 20.57
C ASP A 141 -26.56 1.54 20.46
N GLU A 142 -25.47 1.89 19.76
CA GLU A 142 -25.09 3.28 19.47
C GLU A 142 -26.11 3.98 18.55
N ILE A 143 -26.60 3.30 17.50
CA ILE A 143 -27.67 3.83 16.65
C ILE A 143 -28.95 4.10 17.45
N CYS A 144 -29.33 3.19 18.35
CA CYS A 144 -30.49 3.39 19.24
C CYS A 144 -30.29 4.57 20.19
N PHE A 145 -29.09 4.73 20.74
CA PHE A 145 -28.73 5.85 21.60
C PHE A 145 -28.78 7.19 20.85
N LEU A 146 -28.18 7.27 19.66
CA LEU A 146 -28.19 8.47 18.83
C LEU A 146 -29.61 8.84 18.35
N LYS A 147 -30.45 7.84 18.04
CA LYS A 147 -31.87 8.08 17.73
C LYS A 147 -32.61 8.69 18.92
N SER A 148 -32.43 8.15 20.12
CA SER A 148 -33.01 8.70 21.34
C SER A 148 -32.57 10.15 21.59
N GLN A 149 -31.27 10.46 21.39
CA GLN A 149 -30.79 11.84 21.49
C GLN A 149 -31.40 12.77 20.44
N LEU A 150 -31.57 12.29 19.20
CA LEU A 150 -32.21 13.06 18.12
C LEU A 150 -33.67 13.36 18.47
N ASP A 151 -34.41 12.40 19.02
CA ASP A 151 -35.79 12.57 19.45
C ASP A 151 -35.91 13.58 20.59
N ILE A 152 -35.02 13.53 21.59
CA ILE A 152 -34.95 14.52 22.69
C ILE A 152 -34.62 15.91 22.17
N ALA A 153 -33.67 16.04 21.23
CA ALA A 153 -33.34 17.32 20.62
C ALA A 153 -34.52 17.87 19.81
N SER A 154 -35.22 17.00 19.07
CA SER A 154 -36.39 17.38 18.27
C SER A 154 -37.55 17.86 19.15
N THR A 155 -37.85 17.18 20.26
CA THR A 155 -38.86 17.64 21.22
C THR A 155 -38.46 18.96 21.87
N LYS A 156 -37.17 19.14 22.22
CA LYS A 156 -36.68 20.40 22.77
C LYS A 156 -36.80 21.57 21.80
N ILE A 157 -36.50 21.35 20.51
CA ILE A 157 -36.68 22.36 19.47
C ILE A 157 -38.17 22.75 19.36
N GLN A 158 -39.07 21.77 19.39
CA GLN A 158 -40.50 22.02 19.35
C GLN A 158 -40.98 22.85 20.56
N GLU A 159 -40.54 22.49 21.77
CA GLU A 159 -40.84 23.26 22.99
C GLU A 159 -40.36 24.71 22.90
N LEU A 160 -39.13 24.93 22.41
CA LEU A 160 -38.56 26.27 22.24
C LEU A 160 -39.32 27.08 21.18
N GLN A 161 -39.76 26.45 20.10
CA GLN A 161 -40.60 27.10 19.08
C GLN A 161 -41.97 27.49 19.63
N ASP A 162 -42.60 26.63 20.42
CA ASP A 162 -43.87 26.91 21.09
C ASP A 162 -43.73 28.05 22.10
N MET A 163 -42.68 28.05 22.92
CA MET A 163 -42.41 29.15 23.85
C MET A 163 -42.16 30.48 23.11
N ARG A 164 -41.40 30.45 22.02
CA ARG A 164 -41.12 31.66 21.21
C ARG A 164 -42.40 32.22 20.59
N SER A 165 -43.30 31.35 20.13
CA SER A 165 -44.60 31.75 19.59
C SER A 165 -45.48 32.40 20.66
N ARG A 166 -45.52 31.83 21.88
CA ARG A 166 -46.23 32.42 23.03
C ARG A 166 -45.63 33.77 23.45
N GLN A 167 -44.31 33.93 23.42
CA GLN A 167 -43.66 35.20 23.70
C GLN A 167 -43.96 36.27 22.65
N LYS A 168 -43.98 35.90 21.36
CA LYS A 168 -44.40 36.82 20.28
C LYS A 168 -45.82 37.32 20.51
N HIS A 169 -46.77 36.44 20.84
CA HIS A 169 -48.14 36.84 21.13
C HIS A 169 -48.28 37.75 22.37
N ARG A 170 -47.39 37.63 23.37
CA ARG A 170 -47.39 38.53 24.54
C ARG A 170 -46.82 39.92 24.23
N LYS A 171 -45.84 40.04 23.33
CA LYS A 171 -45.20 41.32 22.99
C LYS A 171 -46.05 42.20 22.07
N VAL A 172 -47.01 41.64 21.33
CA VAL A 172 -47.90 42.40 20.42
C VAL A 172 -48.94 43.27 21.16
N ARG A 173 -48.98 43.28 22.50
CA ARG A 173 -50.03 43.98 23.27
C ARG A 173 -49.56 45.17 24.12
N GLN A 174 -48.28 45.55 24.08
CA GLN A 174 -47.78 46.69 24.88
C GLN A 174 -46.84 47.58 24.07
N GLU A 175 -47.25 48.86 23.96
CA GLU A 175 -46.46 50.08 23.76
C GLU A 175 -45.85 50.34 22.36
N PRO A 176 -46.41 51.30 21.58
CA PRO A 176 -45.88 51.71 20.27
C PRO A 176 -44.74 52.75 20.31
N GLU A 177 -44.31 53.28 21.46
CA GLU A 177 -43.35 54.41 21.48
C GLU A 177 -41.85 54.03 21.51
N LYS A 178 -41.50 52.74 21.37
CA LYS A 178 -40.09 52.28 21.27
C LYS A 178 -39.78 51.49 19.99
N GLU A 179 -40.66 51.56 18.98
CA GLU A 179 -40.48 50.77 17.75
C GLU A 179 -39.31 51.23 16.89
N GLU A 180 -38.97 52.53 16.87
CA GLU A 180 -37.89 53.05 16.02
C GLU A 180 -36.50 52.54 16.43
N ASP A 181 -36.14 52.62 17.73
CA ASP A 181 -34.87 52.05 18.25
C ASP A 181 -34.78 50.52 18.04
N TRP A 182 -35.91 49.82 18.09
CA TRP A 182 -35.93 48.39 17.84
C TRP A 182 -35.69 48.09 16.35
N ILE A 183 -36.29 48.86 15.45
CA ILE A 183 -36.12 48.69 14.01
C ILE A 183 -34.64 48.89 13.64
N GLU A 184 -33.98 49.91 14.17
CA GLU A 184 -32.55 50.16 13.93
C GLU A 184 -31.68 49.00 14.45
N THR A 185 -31.88 48.55 15.69
CA THR A 185 -31.15 47.39 16.24
C THR A 185 -31.42 46.08 15.49
N LEU A 186 -32.62 45.91 14.91
CA LEU A 186 -32.95 44.77 14.03
C LEU A 186 -32.18 44.83 12.71
N TYR A 187 -32.07 46.00 12.08
CA TYR A 187 -31.28 46.17 10.86
C TYR A 187 -29.80 45.91 11.11
N GLU A 188 -29.23 46.49 12.18
CA GLU A 188 -27.84 46.21 12.57
C GLU A 188 -27.60 44.72 12.83
N THR A 189 -28.53 44.05 13.51
CA THR A 189 -28.42 42.61 13.77
C THR A 189 -28.53 41.79 12.48
N LEU A 190 -29.37 42.21 11.54
CA LEU A 190 -29.55 41.55 10.26
C LEU A 190 -28.30 41.68 9.39
N ASP A 191 -27.70 42.88 9.34
CA ASP A 191 -26.46 43.12 8.62
C ASP A 191 -25.29 42.37 9.27
N ARG A 192 -25.16 42.39 10.59
CA ARG A 192 -24.18 41.55 11.32
C ARG A 192 -24.33 40.08 10.98
N LYS A 193 -25.57 39.56 10.93
CA LYS A 193 -25.83 38.16 10.56
C LYS A 193 -25.54 37.89 9.08
N ARG A 194 -25.71 38.87 8.19
CA ARG A 194 -25.31 38.76 6.78
C ARG A 194 -23.80 38.68 6.65
N GLU A 195 -23.05 39.55 7.32
CA GLU A 195 -21.58 39.53 7.34
C GLU A 195 -21.01 38.24 7.92
N GLU A 196 -21.56 37.77 9.05
CA GLU A 196 -21.20 36.48 9.64
C GLU A 196 -21.44 35.33 8.66
N LYS A 197 -22.59 35.32 7.97
CA LYS A 197 -22.92 34.30 6.96
C LYS A 197 -21.95 34.32 5.79
N GLU A 198 -21.60 35.51 5.30
CA GLU A 198 -20.61 35.66 4.22
C GLU A 198 -19.21 35.23 4.66
N SER A 199 -18.81 35.54 5.89
CA SER A 199 -17.54 35.09 6.47
C SER A 199 -17.49 33.56 6.56
N VAL A 200 -18.55 32.94 7.08
CA VAL A 200 -18.66 31.46 7.13
C VAL A 200 -18.62 30.87 5.72
N HIS A 201 -19.27 31.50 4.75
CA HIS A 201 -19.24 31.04 3.36
C HIS A 201 -17.84 31.10 2.74
N ARG A 202 -17.09 32.19 2.99
CA ARG A 202 -15.69 32.33 2.56
C ARG A 202 -14.80 31.25 3.19
N SER A 203 -14.89 31.06 4.51
CA SER A 203 -14.13 30.02 5.21
C SER A 203 -14.49 28.61 4.71
N LYS A 204 -15.75 28.37 4.36
CA LYS A 204 -16.18 27.11 3.75
C LYS A 204 -15.49 26.86 2.40
N LEU A 205 -15.50 27.86 1.51
CA LEU A 205 -14.84 27.74 0.19
C LEU A 205 -13.33 27.52 0.32
N GLU A 206 -12.68 28.18 1.29
CA GLU A 206 -11.26 27.97 1.57
C GLU A 206 -10.97 26.53 2.03
N LEU A 207 -11.79 25.99 2.93
CA LEU A 207 -11.66 24.60 3.39
C LEU A 207 -11.93 23.59 2.28
N GLU A 208 -12.92 23.83 1.42
CA GLU A 208 -13.20 23.00 0.25
C GLU A 208 -12.02 23.00 -0.73
N SER A 209 -11.41 24.16 -0.97
CA SER A 209 -10.18 24.28 -1.78
C SER A 209 -9.01 23.50 -1.18
N LYS A 210 -8.76 23.65 0.13
CA LYS A 210 -7.71 22.90 0.83
C LYS A 210 -7.95 21.39 0.78
N LEU A 211 -9.18 20.95 0.95
CA LEU A 211 -9.56 19.54 0.85
C LEU A 211 -9.37 19.00 -0.57
N ALA A 212 -9.68 19.78 -1.60
CA ALA A 212 -9.43 19.40 -2.99
C ALA A 212 -7.93 19.21 -3.27
N VAL A 213 -7.07 20.08 -2.72
CA VAL A 213 -5.60 19.95 -2.82
C VAL A 213 -5.10 18.70 -2.11
N THR A 214 -5.51 18.45 -0.87
CA THR A 214 -5.05 17.26 -0.14
C THR A 214 -5.52 15.95 -0.76
N LEU A 215 -6.72 15.92 -1.34
CA LEU A 215 -7.19 14.77 -2.11
C LEU A 215 -6.34 14.54 -3.36
N LYS A 216 -5.94 15.60 -4.06
CA LYS A 216 -5.05 15.51 -5.22
C LYS A 216 -3.68 14.95 -4.81
N ASP A 217 -3.11 15.42 -3.71
CA ASP A 217 -1.82 14.96 -3.20
C ASP A 217 -1.88 13.48 -2.77
N LEU A 218 -2.98 13.05 -2.14
CA LEU A 218 -3.21 11.65 -1.80
C LEU A 218 -3.33 10.76 -3.05
N CYS A 219 -4.00 11.23 -4.10
CA CYS A 219 -4.07 10.50 -5.37
C CYS A 219 -2.70 10.36 -6.02
N GLU A 220 -1.85 11.38 -5.97
CA GLU A 220 -0.50 11.33 -6.50
C GLU A 220 0.39 10.39 -5.69
N LEU A 221 0.31 10.44 -4.36
CA LEU A 221 1.03 9.51 -3.48
C LEU A 221 0.61 8.06 -3.72
N LYS A 222 -0.69 7.82 -3.97
CA LYS A 222 -1.19 6.49 -4.34
C LYS A 222 -0.59 6.01 -5.66
N ARG A 223 -0.54 6.87 -6.68
CA ARG A 223 0.10 6.54 -7.97
C ARG A 223 1.59 6.22 -7.79
N GLN A 224 2.30 6.98 -6.96
CA GLN A 224 3.70 6.69 -6.63
C GLN A 224 3.85 5.32 -5.95
N TYR A 225 2.97 5.00 -5.01
CA TYR A 225 2.96 3.70 -4.34
C TYR A 225 2.72 2.54 -5.32
N GLU A 226 1.75 2.67 -6.23
CA GLU A 226 1.48 1.68 -7.28
C GLU A 226 2.70 1.49 -8.19
N SER A 227 3.41 2.58 -8.53
CA SER A 227 4.67 2.50 -9.28
C SER A 227 5.76 1.75 -8.52
N PHE A 228 5.93 2.01 -7.22
CA PHE A 228 6.90 1.29 -6.40
C PHE A 228 6.57 -0.19 -6.26
N GLN A 229 5.28 -0.53 -6.20
CA GLN A 229 4.83 -1.92 -6.14
C GLN A 229 5.20 -2.68 -7.41
N PHE A 230 5.06 -2.05 -8.59
CA PHE A 230 5.49 -2.64 -9.86
C PHE A 230 7.00 -2.90 -9.86
N THR A 231 7.80 -1.91 -9.47
CA THR A 231 9.27 -2.06 -9.38
C THR A 231 9.68 -3.16 -8.39
N LEU A 232 8.97 -3.31 -7.26
CA LEU A 232 9.24 -4.38 -6.29
C LEU A 232 9.02 -5.77 -6.91
N GLN A 233 7.96 -5.92 -7.71
CA GLN A 233 7.66 -7.17 -8.40
C GLN A 233 8.73 -7.51 -9.46
N ASP A 234 9.27 -6.50 -10.14
CA ASP A 234 10.38 -6.68 -11.09
C ASP A 234 11.66 -7.13 -10.37
N PHE A 235 11.95 -6.55 -9.20
CA PHE A 235 13.07 -6.98 -8.36
C PHE A 235 12.91 -8.43 -7.88
N GLU A 236 11.71 -8.83 -7.47
CA GLU A 236 11.42 -10.21 -7.07
C GLU A 236 11.61 -11.19 -8.24
N GLN A 237 11.18 -10.81 -9.45
CA GLN A 237 11.41 -11.61 -10.66
C GLN A 237 12.91 -11.73 -10.99
N LEU A 238 13.65 -10.64 -10.87
CA LEU A 238 15.10 -10.63 -11.07
C LEU A 238 15.81 -11.52 -10.04
N GLN A 239 15.41 -11.44 -8.77
CA GLN A 239 15.94 -12.30 -7.72
C GLN A 239 15.66 -13.79 -8.00
N MET A 240 14.44 -14.13 -8.40
CA MET A 240 14.11 -15.51 -8.81
C MET A 240 14.95 -15.98 -10.01
N ALA A 241 15.22 -15.11 -10.98
CA ALA A 241 16.10 -15.44 -12.11
C ALA A 241 17.53 -15.69 -11.65
N TYR A 242 18.05 -14.88 -10.73
CA TYR A 242 19.36 -15.05 -10.14
C TYR A 242 19.48 -16.35 -9.34
N GLU A 243 18.47 -16.70 -8.53
CA GLU A 243 18.43 -17.95 -7.79
C GLU A 243 18.42 -19.18 -8.74
N ARG A 244 17.67 -19.12 -9.84
CA ARG A 244 17.72 -20.18 -10.88
C ARG A 244 19.10 -20.28 -11.52
N GLN A 245 19.73 -19.14 -11.83
CA GLN A 245 21.09 -19.13 -12.39
C GLN A 245 22.09 -19.73 -11.40
N ARG A 246 21.98 -19.40 -10.11
CA ARG A 246 22.82 -19.96 -9.06
C ARG A 246 22.65 -21.48 -8.96
N ALA A 247 21.42 -21.98 -8.97
CA ALA A 247 21.14 -23.42 -8.95
C ALA A 247 21.78 -24.13 -10.16
N HIS A 248 21.69 -23.54 -11.36
CA HIS A 248 22.31 -24.09 -12.56
C HIS A 248 23.85 -24.09 -12.48
N VAL A 249 24.47 -23.06 -11.88
CA VAL A 249 25.92 -23.04 -11.64
C VAL A 249 26.33 -24.13 -10.64
N GLU A 250 25.53 -24.36 -9.60
CA GLU A 250 25.77 -25.45 -8.64
C GLU A 250 25.66 -26.83 -9.31
N GLU A 251 24.70 -27.03 -10.21
CA GLU A 251 24.55 -28.25 -11.03
C GLU A 251 25.77 -28.47 -11.95
N LEU A 252 26.18 -27.43 -12.69
CA LEU A 252 27.38 -27.48 -13.53
C LEU A 252 28.65 -27.79 -12.73
N LYS A 253 28.77 -27.22 -11.53
CA LYS A 253 29.89 -27.50 -10.61
C LYS A 253 29.85 -28.95 -10.13
N GLY A 254 28.66 -29.47 -9.81
CA GLY A 254 28.46 -30.89 -9.48
C GLY A 254 28.90 -31.81 -10.62
N SER A 255 28.43 -31.54 -11.84
CA SER A 255 28.81 -32.31 -13.04
C SER A 255 30.33 -32.23 -13.32
N LEU A 256 30.95 -31.07 -13.18
CA LEU A 256 32.41 -30.93 -13.33
C LEU A 256 33.18 -31.78 -12.30
N GLU A 257 32.71 -31.83 -11.06
CA GLU A 257 33.33 -32.63 -10.01
C GLU A 257 33.14 -34.14 -10.27
N GLU A 258 31.96 -34.56 -10.74
CA GLU A 258 31.74 -35.93 -11.20
C GLU A 258 32.70 -36.32 -12.34
N HIS A 259 32.89 -35.44 -13.32
CA HIS A 259 33.84 -35.65 -14.42
C HIS A 259 35.28 -35.74 -13.91
N ARG A 260 35.68 -34.89 -12.94
CA ARG A 260 37.00 -34.99 -12.30
C ARG A 260 37.22 -36.33 -11.61
N VAL A 261 36.22 -36.83 -10.87
CA VAL A 261 36.29 -38.14 -10.20
C VAL A 261 36.41 -39.27 -11.23
N ILE A 262 35.69 -39.21 -12.36
CA ILE A 262 35.80 -40.19 -13.44
C ILE A 262 37.21 -40.17 -14.05
N VAL A 263 37.75 -38.99 -14.36
CA VAL A 263 39.11 -38.85 -14.90
C VAL A 263 40.16 -39.35 -13.90
N GLN A 264 40.00 -39.05 -12.61
CA GLN A 264 40.89 -39.55 -11.56
C GLN A 264 40.84 -41.08 -11.45
N ARG A 265 39.66 -41.68 -11.60
CA ARG A 265 39.49 -43.15 -11.62
C ARG A 265 40.18 -43.78 -12.83
N LEU A 266 40.00 -43.21 -14.02
CA LEU A 266 40.65 -43.70 -15.26
C LEU A 266 42.17 -43.56 -15.21
N ASN A 267 42.69 -42.48 -14.61
CA ASN A 267 44.12 -42.28 -14.45
C ASN A 267 44.75 -43.20 -13.39
N GLY A 268 44.00 -43.58 -12.35
CA GLY A 268 44.48 -44.49 -11.30
C GLY A 268 44.67 -45.95 -11.75
N GLU A 269 44.12 -46.33 -12.91
CA GLU A 269 44.19 -47.71 -13.42
C GLU A 269 45.40 -47.95 -14.35
N HIS A 270 46.16 -46.90 -14.70
CA HIS A 270 47.36 -46.97 -15.53
C HIS A 270 48.66 -46.92 -14.70
N ASP A 271 48.88 -47.91 -13.85
CA ASP A 271 50.03 -47.97 -12.91
C ASP A 271 51.36 -48.45 -13.53
N SER A 272 51.64 -48.12 -14.81
CA SER A 272 52.89 -48.59 -15.46
C SER A 272 53.35 -47.77 -16.68
N MET A 273 53.27 -46.44 -16.63
CA MET A 273 54.02 -45.58 -17.56
C MET A 273 54.71 -44.42 -16.83
N PRO A 274 55.99 -44.12 -17.16
CA PRO A 274 56.78 -43.12 -16.48
C PRO A 274 56.19 -41.72 -16.67
N PHE A 275 56.01 -41.09 -15.52
CA PHE A 275 55.49 -39.74 -15.27
C PHE A 275 56.12 -38.68 -16.19
N VAL A 276 55.38 -38.22 -17.20
CA VAL A 276 55.70 -36.97 -17.89
C VAL A 276 55.14 -35.85 -17.03
N HIS A 277 56.00 -34.93 -16.59
CA HIS A 277 55.63 -33.73 -15.84
C HIS A 277 54.54 -32.93 -16.58
N ASN A 278 53.28 -33.13 -16.18
CA ASN A 278 52.20 -32.20 -16.48
C ASN A 278 52.41 -30.96 -15.60
N VAL A 279 53.17 -30.01 -16.15
CA VAL A 279 53.32 -28.67 -15.60
C VAL A 279 51.92 -28.10 -15.38
N SER A 280 51.69 -27.65 -14.16
CA SER A 280 50.39 -27.24 -13.63
C SER A 280 49.86 -26.01 -14.36
N LEU A 281 49.14 -26.20 -15.47
CA LEU A 281 48.41 -25.15 -16.21
C LEU A 281 47.51 -24.30 -15.29
N LEU A 282 47.09 -24.87 -14.16
CA LEU A 282 46.29 -24.19 -13.14
C LEU A 282 47.09 -23.08 -12.44
N SER A 283 48.37 -23.32 -12.15
CA SER A 283 49.26 -22.30 -11.58
C SER A 283 49.59 -21.17 -12.56
N GLU A 284 49.66 -21.48 -13.86
CA GLU A 284 49.84 -20.48 -14.91
C GLU A 284 48.58 -19.62 -15.10
N LEU A 285 47.39 -20.22 -14.97
CA LEU A 285 46.12 -19.51 -15.04
C LEU A 285 45.90 -18.57 -13.85
N GLU A 286 46.26 -19.01 -12.64
CA GLU A 286 46.12 -18.24 -11.41
C GLU A 286 47.02 -17.00 -11.42
N PHE A 287 48.26 -17.14 -11.94
CA PHE A 287 49.17 -16.02 -12.13
C PHE A 287 48.64 -14.99 -13.14
N HIS A 288 48.00 -15.44 -14.23
CA HIS A 288 47.39 -14.53 -15.21
C HIS A 288 46.12 -13.85 -14.68
N TRP A 289 45.34 -14.51 -13.80
CA TRP A 289 44.12 -13.95 -13.19
C TRP A 289 44.40 -12.73 -12.33
N LEU A 290 45.48 -12.79 -11.54
CA LEU A 290 45.90 -11.67 -10.68
C LEU A 290 46.42 -10.46 -11.46
N LYS A 291 46.95 -10.68 -12.67
CA LYS A 291 47.64 -9.62 -13.43
C LYS A 291 46.72 -8.85 -14.36
N SER A 292 45.72 -9.49 -14.96
CA SER A 292 44.76 -8.85 -15.87
C SER A 292 43.46 -9.66 -15.95
N PRO A 293 42.52 -9.47 -14.99
CA PRO A 293 41.26 -10.21 -14.97
C PRO A 293 40.40 -9.96 -16.22
N SER A 294 40.49 -8.77 -16.81
CA SER A 294 39.73 -8.42 -18.00
C SER A 294 40.17 -9.23 -19.24
N LEU A 295 41.47 -9.49 -19.41
CA LEU A 295 42.00 -10.28 -20.52
C LEU A 295 41.49 -11.73 -20.52
N ILE A 296 41.36 -12.32 -19.32
CA ILE A 296 40.86 -13.69 -19.19
C ILE A 296 39.35 -13.72 -19.37
N LEU A 297 38.62 -12.75 -18.81
CA LEU A 297 37.19 -12.63 -19.02
C LEU A 297 36.87 -12.44 -20.51
N SER A 298 37.62 -11.62 -21.25
CA SER A 298 37.43 -11.44 -22.69
C SER A 298 37.64 -12.77 -23.44
N LYS A 299 38.71 -13.50 -23.09
CA LYS A 299 39.03 -14.77 -23.74
C LYS A 299 38.06 -15.91 -23.40
N VAL A 300 37.49 -15.92 -22.19
CA VAL A 300 36.54 -16.95 -21.72
C VAL A 300 35.11 -16.67 -22.19
N THR A 301 34.69 -15.41 -22.18
CA THR A 301 33.32 -15.02 -22.54
C THR A 301 33.16 -14.71 -24.03
N GLY A 302 34.25 -14.49 -24.75
CA GLY A 302 34.25 -14.02 -26.14
C GLY A 302 33.81 -12.56 -26.29
N LEU A 303 33.63 -11.83 -25.18
CA LEU A 303 33.32 -10.41 -25.20
C LEU A 303 34.57 -9.59 -25.49
N ASP A 304 34.39 -8.49 -26.20
CA ASP A 304 35.49 -7.57 -26.51
C ASP A 304 36.07 -6.99 -25.21
N GLN A 305 37.40 -6.96 -25.14
CA GLN A 305 38.16 -6.51 -23.97
C GLN A 305 37.74 -5.11 -23.53
N GLN A 306 37.45 -4.23 -24.50
CA GLN A 306 37.00 -2.86 -24.23
C GLN A 306 35.68 -2.80 -23.47
N VAL A 307 34.73 -3.69 -23.78
CA VAL A 307 33.41 -3.71 -23.12
C VAL A 307 33.56 -4.15 -21.66
N ILE A 308 34.49 -5.06 -21.38
CA ILE A 308 34.77 -5.52 -20.02
C ILE A 308 35.49 -4.42 -19.22
N ASP A 309 36.46 -3.75 -19.82
CA ASP A 309 37.16 -2.63 -19.18
C ASP A 309 36.19 -1.46 -18.90
N GLU A 310 35.28 -1.14 -19.83
CA GLU A 310 34.24 -0.11 -19.64
C GLU A 310 33.24 -0.48 -18.53
N ALA A 311 32.90 -1.77 -18.39
CA ALA A 311 32.06 -2.26 -17.29
C ALA A 311 32.77 -2.16 -15.93
N PHE A 312 34.08 -2.41 -15.87
CA PHE A 312 34.87 -2.21 -14.65
C PHE A 312 34.96 -0.74 -14.27
N ASP A 313 35.19 0.15 -15.24
CA ASP A 313 35.19 1.60 -15.01
C ASP A 313 33.83 2.11 -14.52
N PHE A 314 32.73 1.59 -15.09
CA PHE A 314 31.38 1.91 -14.64
C PHE A 314 31.12 1.47 -13.20
N MET A 315 31.55 0.25 -12.82
CA MET A 315 31.44 -0.21 -11.43
C MET A 315 32.26 0.65 -10.46
N ASN A 316 33.50 1.00 -10.84
CA ASN A 316 34.33 1.91 -10.05
C ASN A 316 33.70 3.30 -9.91
N GLN A 317 33.03 3.78 -10.96
CA GLN A 317 32.30 5.06 -10.93
C GLN A 317 31.07 5.01 -10.01
N ILE A 318 30.32 3.89 -10.01
CA ILE A 318 29.21 3.67 -9.07
C ILE A 318 29.73 3.64 -7.63
N GLU A 319 30.84 2.94 -7.38
CA GLU A 319 31.42 2.85 -6.04
C GLU A 319 31.92 4.23 -5.56
N ALA A 320 32.63 4.97 -6.40
CA ALA A 320 33.08 6.33 -6.11
C ALA A 320 31.90 7.30 -5.83
N SER A 321 30.83 7.21 -6.61
CA SER A 321 29.62 8.03 -6.41
C SER A 321 28.88 7.67 -5.11
N SER A 322 28.87 6.39 -4.74
CA SER A 322 28.24 5.90 -3.50
C SER A 322 29.00 6.36 -2.26
N GLN A 323 30.34 6.35 -2.30
CA GLN A 323 31.17 6.88 -1.21
C GLN A 323 31.02 8.42 -1.08
N SER A 324 30.84 9.11 -2.20
CA SER A 324 30.60 10.56 -2.24
C SER A 324 29.22 10.94 -1.68
N ALA A 325 28.18 10.15 -1.96
CA ALA A 325 26.83 10.39 -1.45
C ALA A 325 26.71 10.16 0.07
N SER A 326 27.45 9.18 0.60
CA SER A 326 27.49 8.87 2.03
C SER A 326 28.08 10.01 2.87
N SER A 327 29.10 10.71 2.35
CA SER A 327 29.80 11.78 3.06
C SER A 327 29.01 13.11 3.13
N TYR A 328 28.06 13.35 2.21
CA TYR A 328 27.19 14.54 2.27
C TYR A 328 25.98 14.38 3.21
N SER A 329 25.54 13.15 3.51
CA SER A 329 24.37 12.92 4.35
C SER A 329 24.59 13.23 5.85
N HIS A 330 25.84 13.34 6.31
CA HIS A 330 26.14 13.61 7.72
C HIS A 330 26.31 15.09 8.09
N ARG A 331 26.38 16.02 7.11
CA ARG A 331 26.63 17.45 7.39
C ARG A 331 25.39 18.35 7.30
N ALA A 332 24.28 17.87 6.75
CA ALA A 332 23.06 18.68 6.57
C ALA A 332 22.08 18.66 7.76
N SER A 333 22.35 17.91 8.84
CA SER A 333 21.41 17.75 9.97
C SER A 333 21.78 18.51 11.25
N SER A 334 22.80 19.38 11.25
CA SER A 334 23.30 20.04 12.47
C SER A 334 23.33 21.57 12.45
N GLN A 335 22.78 22.24 11.43
CA GLN A 335 22.70 23.71 11.42
C GLN A 335 21.36 24.18 10.85
N SER A 336 20.36 24.37 11.70
CA SER A 336 19.22 25.30 11.53
C SER A 336 18.13 25.04 12.58
N ALA A 337 18.42 25.30 13.85
CA ALA A 337 17.39 25.51 14.89
C ALA A 337 18.03 26.11 16.16
N SER A 338 18.72 27.25 16.05
CA SER A 338 19.12 28.03 17.24
C SER A 338 19.34 29.50 16.87
N SER A 339 18.25 30.18 16.59
CA SER A 339 18.14 31.63 16.78
C SER A 339 16.65 31.91 16.99
N TYR A 340 16.34 32.91 17.82
CA TYR A 340 14.99 33.24 18.32
C TYR A 340 14.52 32.35 19.48
N LEU A 341 15.03 32.65 20.67
CA LEU A 341 14.27 32.95 21.91
C LEU A 341 15.25 32.91 23.09
N SER A 342 15.85 34.06 23.44
CA SER A 342 16.40 34.26 24.78
C SER A 342 16.46 35.74 25.12
N SER A 343 15.39 36.21 25.75
CA SER A 343 15.36 37.43 26.57
C SER A 343 14.46 37.13 27.76
N ALA A 344 15.10 36.91 28.91
CA ALA A 344 14.65 37.28 30.26
C ALA A 344 15.30 36.35 31.30
N HIS A 345 16.26 36.92 32.02
CA HIS A 345 16.41 36.80 33.48
C HIS A 345 16.10 35.44 34.14
N PHE A 346 17.15 34.68 34.45
CA PHE A 346 17.29 34.11 35.80
C PHE A 346 18.76 33.81 36.11
N SER A 347 19.37 34.66 36.92
CA SER A 347 20.66 34.42 37.57
C SER A 347 20.43 33.63 38.86
N VAL A 348 21.51 33.04 39.41
CA VAL A 348 21.66 32.55 40.80
C VAL A 348 21.55 31.01 40.96
N LEU A 349 22.66 30.29 40.70
CA LEU A 349 23.55 29.72 41.73
C LEU A 349 24.70 28.93 41.09
N SER A 350 25.91 29.31 41.49
CA SER A 350 27.19 28.71 41.13
C SER A 350 27.42 27.38 41.87
N SER A 351 28.11 26.43 41.23
CA SER A 351 29.10 25.58 41.92
C SER A 351 30.18 25.09 40.93
N PRO A 352 31.46 25.03 41.33
CA PRO A 352 32.61 24.83 40.44
C PRO A 352 33.19 23.40 40.51
N GLU A 353 34.15 23.11 39.62
CA GLU A 353 35.04 21.93 39.61
C GLU A 353 34.33 20.62 39.19
N ASP A 354 34.77 19.82 38.20
CA ASP A 354 36.13 19.33 37.95
C ASP A 354 36.41 19.09 36.46
N SER A 355 37.66 19.39 36.10
CA SER A 355 38.32 18.94 34.87
C SER A 355 38.69 17.47 34.99
N TYR A 356 38.37 16.64 34.00
CA TYR A 356 39.04 15.34 33.81
C TYR A 356 39.80 15.31 32.48
N PRO A 357 41.10 14.96 32.52
CA PRO A 357 41.96 14.94 31.35
C PRO A 357 41.71 13.70 30.48
N THR A 358 41.70 13.93 29.17
CA THR A 358 41.86 12.93 28.12
C THR A 358 43.20 12.21 28.27
N LEU A 359 43.15 10.93 28.63
CA LEU A 359 44.30 10.03 28.57
C LEU A 359 43.95 8.85 27.63
N ASP A 360 44.54 8.93 26.43
CA ASP A 360 44.70 7.84 25.47
C ASP A 360 45.41 6.65 26.11
N LEU A 361 44.65 5.60 26.45
CA LEU A 361 45.16 4.42 27.14
C LEU A 361 44.79 3.10 26.46
N TYR A 362 44.71 3.05 25.12
CA TYR A 362 44.77 1.77 24.42
C TYR A 362 45.65 1.80 23.15
N PRO A 363 46.73 1.00 23.10
CA PRO A 363 47.58 0.88 21.92
C PRO A 363 46.91 0.10 20.80
N HIS A 364 47.13 0.56 19.57
CA HIS A 364 46.60 0.02 18.32
C HIS A 364 46.90 -1.48 18.15
N LEU A 365 45.84 -2.29 18.08
CA LEU A 365 45.92 -3.68 17.62
C LEU A 365 45.78 -3.72 16.09
N PRO A 366 46.61 -4.49 15.37
CA PRO A 366 46.55 -4.60 13.93
C PRO A 366 45.26 -5.33 13.52
N THR A 367 44.39 -4.60 12.82
CA THR A 367 43.14 -5.14 12.27
C THR A 367 43.49 -6.01 11.06
N SER A 368 43.50 -7.32 11.28
CA SER A 368 43.43 -8.31 10.20
C SER A 368 42.07 -8.17 9.49
N PRO A 369 42.00 -8.16 8.14
CA PRO A 369 40.73 -8.07 7.43
C PRO A 369 39.99 -9.42 7.57
N CYS A 370 39.16 -9.51 8.61
CA CYS A 370 38.19 -10.57 8.72
C CYS A 370 37.09 -10.31 7.69
N PHE A 371 36.98 -11.23 6.75
CA PHE A 371 35.97 -11.33 5.72
C PHE A 371 34.58 -11.33 6.40
N LEU A 372 33.92 -10.16 6.44
CA LEU A 372 32.53 -10.06 6.85
C LEU A 372 31.64 -10.39 5.65
N GLU A 373 31.22 -11.64 5.64
CA GLU A 373 29.98 -12.14 5.05
C GLU A 373 28.85 -11.13 5.35
N LEU A 374 28.47 -10.34 4.35
CA LEU A 374 27.30 -9.46 4.40
C LEU A 374 26.05 -10.35 4.48
N GLU A 375 25.63 -10.68 5.70
CA GLU A 375 24.26 -11.12 5.93
C GLU A 375 23.29 -9.99 5.53
N PRO A 376 22.25 -10.27 4.73
CA PRO A 376 21.21 -9.31 4.38
C PRO A 376 20.24 -9.10 5.55
N LEU A 377 20.73 -8.50 6.63
CA LEU A 377 19.97 -7.92 7.73
C LEU A 377 19.94 -6.39 7.48
N ASN A 378 18.85 -5.64 7.49
CA ASN A 378 17.50 -5.83 8.00
C ASN A 378 16.60 -4.72 7.42
N PHE A 379 15.75 -5.03 6.44
CA PHE A 379 14.62 -4.13 6.09
C PHE A 379 13.73 -3.88 7.33
N ILE A 380 13.64 -4.88 8.21
CA ILE A 380 12.88 -4.86 9.46
C ILE A 380 13.42 -3.81 10.44
N GLU A 381 14.74 -3.57 10.49
CA GLU A 381 15.32 -2.55 11.38
C GLU A 381 15.11 -1.13 10.86
N ARG A 382 15.19 -0.94 9.54
CA ARG A 382 14.82 0.34 8.91
C ARG A 382 13.35 0.68 9.14
N LEU A 383 12.48 -0.32 9.01
CA LEU A 383 11.04 -0.18 9.28
C LEU A 383 10.78 0.10 10.76
N LYS A 384 11.44 -0.60 11.68
CA LYS A 384 11.33 -0.37 13.13
C LYS A 384 11.74 1.06 13.50
N ASN A 385 12.83 1.56 12.93
CA ASN A 385 13.27 2.94 13.14
C ASN A 385 12.28 3.97 12.57
N HIS A 386 11.63 3.69 11.44
CA HIS A 386 10.59 4.56 10.88
C HIS A 386 9.33 4.58 11.74
N ILE A 387 8.88 3.42 12.21
CA ILE A 387 7.73 3.29 13.11
C ILE A 387 7.99 4.05 14.42
N GLN A 388 9.20 3.95 14.98
CA GLN A 388 9.56 4.64 16.22
C GLN A 388 9.58 6.16 16.04
N LYS A 389 10.04 6.66 14.89
CA LYS A 389 9.99 8.10 14.55
C LYS A 389 8.54 8.60 14.39
N LEU A 390 7.69 7.83 13.71
CA LEU A 390 6.27 8.15 13.56
C LEU A 390 5.55 8.17 14.91
N PHE A 391 5.82 7.19 15.77
CA PHE A 391 5.24 7.14 17.10
C PHE A 391 5.63 8.37 17.94
N ASN A 392 6.89 8.78 17.91
CA ASN A 392 7.36 9.97 18.61
C ASN A 392 6.72 11.27 18.08
N LEU A 393 6.47 11.37 16.77
CA LEU A 393 5.72 12.48 16.17
C LEU A 393 4.27 12.50 16.65
N VAL A 394 3.57 11.38 16.54
CA VAL A 394 2.17 11.25 17.01
C VAL A 394 2.06 11.56 18.50
N TRP A 395 3.02 11.09 19.30
CA TRP A 395 3.07 11.37 20.74
C TRP A 395 3.24 12.86 21.04
N LYS A 396 4.10 13.57 20.31
CA LYS A 396 4.27 15.02 20.43
C LYS A 396 2.97 15.77 20.08
N TRP A 397 2.29 15.38 19.00
CA TRP A 397 1.01 15.97 18.61
C TRP A 397 -0.11 15.69 19.62
N CYS A 398 -0.16 14.49 20.18
CA CYS A 398 -1.12 14.12 21.22
C CYS A 398 -0.92 14.95 22.50
N ARG A 399 0.34 15.14 22.93
CA ARG A 399 0.69 16.01 24.05
C ARG A 399 0.28 17.47 23.79
N PHE A 400 0.54 17.98 22.59
CA PHE A 400 0.10 19.32 22.20
C PHE A 400 -1.42 19.47 22.24
N SER A 401 -2.15 18.49 21.68
CA SER A 401 -3.61 18.46 21.69
C SER A 401 -4.18 18.46 23.11
N MET A 402 -3.60 17.67 24.02
CA MET A 402 -4.00 17.62 25.44
C MET A 402 -3.80 18.96 26.16
N VAL A 403 -2.67 19.63 25.90
CA VAL A 403 -2.42 20.97 26.46
C VAL A 403 -3.42 21.97 25.89
N LEU A 404 -3.68 21.95 24.58
CA LEU A 404 -4.63 22.84 23.93
C LEU A 404 -6.05 22.65 24.46
N THR A 405 -6.53 21.41 24.61
CA THR A 405 -7.84 21.14 25.21
C THR A 405 -7.90 21.59 26.66
N THR A 406 -6.82 21.40 27.44
CA THR A 406 -6.77 21.89 28.83
C THR A 406 -6.89 23.40 28.90
N VAL A 407 -6.17 24.13 28.03
CA VAL A 407 -6.26 25.61 27.95
C VAL A 407 -7.67 26.04 27.56
N LEU A 408 -8.28 25.42 26.54
CA LEU A 408 -9.65 25.72 26.13
C LEU A 408 -10.67 25.46 27.25
N VAL A 409 -10.50 24.39 28.02
CA VAL A 409 -11.36 24.07 29.17
C VAL A 409 -11.20 25.13 30.26
N ILE A 410 -9.97 25.55 30.57
CA ILE A 410 -9.71 26.61 31.57
C ILE A 410 -10.33 27.94 31.11
N SER A 411 -10.14 28.33 29.86
CA SER A 411 -10.75 29.55 29.29
C SER A 411 -12.28 29.49 29.29
N ALA A 412 -12.87 28.32 29.03
CA ALA A 412 -14.32 28.13 29.11
C ALA A 412 -14.85 28.20 30.55
N TRP A 413 -14.05 27.80 31.54
CA TRP A 413 -14.43 27.83 32.96
C TRP A 413 -14.26 29.20 33.63
N GLN A 414 -13.22 29.95 33.26
CA GLN A 414 -12.95 31.26 33.84
C GLN A 414 -13.80 32.38 33.21
N GLY A 415 -14.46 32.12 32.09
CA GLY A 415 -15.21 33.13 31.35
C GLY A 415 -14.28 34.07 30.56
N PRO A 416 -14.84 34.84 29.59
CA PRO A 416 -14.08 35.78 28.77
C PRO A 416 -13.49 36.95 29.56
#